data_AF-A0A914YWD5-F1
#
_entry.id   AF-A0A914YWD5-F1
#
_cell.length_a   1.000
_cell.length_b   1.000
_cell.length_c   1.000
_cell.angle_alpha   90.00
_cell.angle_beta   90.00
_cell.angle_gamma   90.00
#
_symmetry.space_group_name_H-M   'P 1'
#
loop_
_entity.id
_entity.type
_entity.pdbx_description
1 polymer ?
#
loop_
_entity_poly.entity_id
_entity_poly.type
_entity_poly.pdbx_seq_one_letter_code
_entity_poly.pdbx_strand_id
1 'polypeptide(L)'
;MDILRRQYEPSSDTSFSSGNYQISHINTTPEYVYNLDVSRRLVSLLKVQVGALSKVLHSSQSSKFALLRHSVDKLIRIVAGLDENIEQPIDKMETAFAEVVSAYEKLSSLIDYRTSECQDSGTMTEMSEIPGTSTEDLLREIQDLENELEDVQVNHSEEIEAQRLEYERQLRALKERVEHEENGRKKLQEELHTIHTSSEQRISALKESYDETIEELRMQFDSDLKKLQDEHYDELEDEKNATRLALDAVRRAHEEELQAAIEKLRREHTNELTNSTADNATRDRQAKVIEQITSELSNLSAMYSAKCLENSQMDEKMQTLLADKENQAERDEIELQNRRLQRELRQKETTIDELKARISALERRLEIDSSLLNSADLVPIDQEVVQHIPITQQLQQQQQQREATMSKPVMTSPPTTTTPTTTIGSQYLRSDVRFRPQVGSGLSRLPASRRHDQRYHSNPIIPIMTPEPLTMDEMRKTLAIPVSERRKFFEHFM
;
A
#
# COMPACT_ATOMS: atom_id res chain seq x y z
N MET A 1 -33.03 53.36 -14.93
CA MET A 1 -34.49 53.20 -14.81
C MET A 1 -34.92 52.13 -15.78
N ASP A 2 -35.64 51.16 -15.24
CA ASP A 2 -36.41 50.08 -15.89
C ASP A 2 -35.59 48.89 -16.43
N ILE A 3 -35.32 47.82 -15.68
CA ILE A 3 -36.16 46.87 -14.90
C ILE A 3 -36.91 45.84 -15.79
N LEU A 4 -36.41 44.58 -15.69
CA LEU A 4 -37.11 43.28 -15.77
C LEU A 4 -37.77 42.82 -17.09
N ARG A 5 -37.24 41.74 -17.67
CA ARG A 5 -37.85 40.39 -17.54
C ARG A 5 -37.05 39.27 -18.23
N ARG A 6 -36.80 38.21 -17.45
CA ARG A 6 -36.84 36.76 -17.77
C ARG A 6 -35.87 36.23 -18.87
N GLN A 7 -35.29 35.04 -18.79
CA GLN A 7 -35.20 33.95 -17.81
C GLN A 7 -34.13 33.01 -18.41
N TYR A 8 -33.19 32.57 -17.57
CA TYR A 8 -32.69 31.19 -17.42
C TYR A 8 -32.71 30.24 -18.64
N GLU A 9 -31.52 29.88 -19.16
CA GLU A 9 -30.99 28.50 -19.23
C GLU A 9 -29.45 28.54 -19.34
N PRO A 10 -28.70 27.67 -18.64
CA PRO A 10 -27.25 27.59 -18.77
C PRO A 10 -26.85 26.50 -19.77
N SER A 11 -26.06 26.89 -20.76
CA SER A 11 -25.17 26.00 -21.52
C SER A 11 -23.75 26.24 -21.02
N SER A 12 -23.08 25.19 -20.55
CA SER A 12 -21.62 25.21 -20.44
C SER A 12 -21.08 23.82 -20.74
N ASP A 13 -20.67 23.66 -21.99
CA ASP A 13 -19.57 22.82 -22.39
C ASP A 13 -18.33 23.18 -21.57
N THR A 14 -17.69 22.18 -20.96
CA THR A 14 -16.23 22.14 -20.80
C THR A 14 -15.78 20.70 -20.79
N SER A 15 -15.31 20.27 -21.95
CA SER A 15 -14.42 19.13 -22.12
C SER A 15 -13.06 19.42 -21.48
N PHE A 16 -12.57 18.55 -20.59
CA PHE A 16 -11.16 18.19 -20.63
C PHE A 16 -10.92 16.75 -20.14
N SER A 17 -10.07 16.11 -20.93
CA SER A 17 -9.54 14.76 -20.88
C SER A 17 -8.90 14.38 -19.54
N SER A 18 -9.24 13.20 -19.03
CA SER A 18 -8.37 12.46 -18.10
C SER A 18 -8.44 10.97 -18.43
N GLY A 19 -7.26 10.41 -18.67
CA GLY A 19 -7.06 9.03 -19.08
C GLY A 19 -7.37 8.02 -17.97
N ASN A 20 -7.98 6.92 -18.41
CA ASN A 20 -7.83 5.55 -17.95
C ASN A 20 -7.40 5.32 -16.49
N TYR A 21 -8.39 5.22 -15.62
CA TYR A 21 -8.44 4.16 -14.62
C TYR A 21 -9.61 3.24 -14.96
N GLN A 22 -9.31 2.08 -15.57
CA GLN A 22 -10.26 0.97 -15.64
C GLN A 22 -10.39 0.36 -14.24
N ILE A 23 -11.30 0.90 -13.43
CA ILE A 23 -11.97 0.11 -12.42
C ILE A 23 -13.19 -0.47 -13.11
N SER A 24 -13.17 -1.78 -13.35
CA SER A 24 -14.32 -2.55 -13.79
C SER A 24 -15.40 -2.49 -12.70
N HIS A 25 -16.20 -1.43 -12.72
CA HIS A 25 -17.51 -1.43 -12.09
C HIS A 25 -18.39 -2.42 -12.85
N ILE A 26 -18.48 -3.63 -12.32
CA ILE A 26 -19.53 -4.57 -12.72
C ILE A 26 -20.84 -3.95 -12.22
N ASN A 27 -21.53 -3.25 -13.12
CA ASN A 27 -22.93 -2.88 -12.94
C ASN A 27 -23.74 -4.18 -12.85
N THR A 28 -23.82 -4.74 -11.65
CA THR A 28 -24.69 -5.88 -11.36
C THR A 28 -26.03 -5.27 -11.00
N THR A 29 -26.98 -5.31 -11.93
CA THR A 29 -28.35 -4.85 -11.72
C THR A 29 -28.96 -5.60 -10.52
N PRO A 30 -29.79 -4.95 -9.68
CA PRO A 30 -30.40 -5.58 -8.50
C PRO A 30 -31.28 -6.81 -8.80
N GLU A 31 -31.66 -7.02 -10.06
CA GLU A 31 -32.34 -8.22 -10.56
C GLU A 31 -31.46 -9.49 -10.52
N TYR A 32 -30.14 -9.38 -10.72
CA TYR A 32 -29.23 -10.53 -10.74
C TYR A 32 -28.96 -11.10 -9.34
N VAL A 33 -28.89 -10.21 -8.33
CA VAL A 33 -28.65 -10.61 -6.94
C VAL A 33 -29.86 -11.37 -6.37
N TYR A 34 -31.08 -10.96 -6.75
CA TYR A 34 -32.31 -11.62 -6.31
C TYR A 34 -32.48 -13.03 -6.93
N ASN A 35 -32.11 -13.21 -8.19
CA ASN A 35 -32.20 -14.50 -8.88
C ASN A 35 -31.19 -15.53 -8.36
N LEU A 36 -29.97 -15.10 -8.01
CA LEU A 36 -28.95 -15.99 -7.44
C LEU A 36 -29.35 -16.51 -6.06
N ASP A 37 -29.92 -15.66 -5.20
CA ASP A 37 -30.40 -16.06 -3.87
C ASP A 37 -31.58 -17.04 -3.95
N VAL A 38 -32.49 -16.86 -4.91
CA VAL A 38 -33.60 -17.79 -5.16
C VAL A 38 -33.08 -19.12 -5.71
N SER A 39 -32.18 -19.09 -6.71
CA SER A 39 -31.54 -20.29 -7.27
C SER A 39 -30.80 -21.09 -6.18
N ARG A 40 -30.05 -20.41 -5.30
CA ARG A 40 -29.36 -21.04 -4.17
C ARG A 40 -30.33 -21.74 -3.22
N ARG A 41 -31.42 -21.08 -2.85
CA ARG A 41 -32.46 -21.67 -1.96
C ARG A 41 -33.12 -22.90 -2.59
N LEU A 42 -33.40 -22.86 -3.90
CA LEU A 42 -34.00 -23.98 -4.62
C LEU A 42 -33.06 -25.18 -4.73
N VAL A 43 -31.78 -24.98 -5.02
CA VAL A 43 -30.77 -26.05 -5.04
C VAL A 43 -30.59 -26.66 -3.64
N SER A 44 -30.56 -25.83 -2.59
CA SER A 44 -30.51 -26.30 -1.21
C SER A 44 -31.73 -27.15 -0.86
N LEU A 45 -32.94 -26.72 -1.26
CA LEU A 45 -34.16 -27.48 -1.07
C LEU A 45 -34.09 -28.84 -1.79
N LEU A 46 -33.64 -28.88 -3.06
CA LEU A 46 -33.47 -30.14 -3.80
C LEU A 46 -32.53 -31.12 -3.05
N LYS A 47 -31.39 -30.63 -2.54
CA LYS A 47 -30.44 -31.46 -1.78
C LYS A 47 -31.06 -32.05 -0.52
N VAL A 48 -31.83 -31.25 0.22
CA VAL A 48 -32.52 -31.71 1.43
C VAL A 48 -33.59 -32.75 1.09
N GLN A 49 -34.42 -32.51 0.09
CA GLN A 49 -35.51 -33.42 -0.30
C GLN A 49 -34.98 -34.77 -0.81
N VAL A 50 -33.96 -34.76 -1.68
CA VAL A 50 -33.33 -36.00 -2.17
C VAL A 50 -32.60 -36.73 -1.05
N GLY A 51 -31.94 -36.00 -0.13
CA GLY A 51 -31.30 -36.59 1.04
C GLY A 51 -32.31 -37.28 1.97
N ALA A 52 -33.49 -36.69 2.17
CA ALA A 52 -34.58 -37.29 2.95
C ALA A 52 -35.10 -38.58 2.29
N LEU A 53 -35.40 -38.55 0.98
CA LEU A 53 -35.81 -39.73 0.21
C LEU A 53 -34.77 -40.86 0.30
N SER A 54 -33.49 -40.52 0.13
CA SER A 54 -32.38 -41.46 0.26
C SER A 54 -32.36 -42.13 1.63
N LYS A 55 -32.45 -41.33 2.70
CA LYS A 55 -32.45 -41.84 4.08
C LYS A 55 -33.64 -42.78 4.36
N VAL A 56 -34.83 -42.45 3.87
CA VAL A 56 -36.03 -43.29 4.05
C VAL A 56 -35.93 -44.60 3.28
N LEU A 57 -35.42 -44.57 2.04
CA LEU A 57 -35.35 -45.76 1.18
C LEU A 57 -34.19 -46.70 1.53
N HIS A 58 -33.08 -46.16 2.03
CA HIS A 58 -31.89 -46.93 2.41
C HIS A 58 -31.91 -47.38 3.88
N SER A 59 -32.75 -46.79 4.74
CA SER A 59 -33.00 -47.31 6.10
C SER A 59 -33.91 -48.55 6.11
N SER A 60 -34.67 -48.79 5.03
CA SER A 60 -35.49 -49.99 4.89
C SER A 60 -34.78 -51.04 4.04
N GLN A 61 -34.54 -52.25 4.58
CA GLN A 61 -33.90 -53.37 3.85
C GLN A 61 -34.81 -54.08 2.82
N SER A 62 -36.04 -53.61 2.62
CA SER A 62 -37.02 -54.28 1.75
C SER A 62 -36.61 -54.23 0.27
N SER A 63 -36.62 -55.37 -0.42
CA SER A 63 -36.34 -55.47 -1.86
C SER A 63 -37.35 -54.72 -2.72
N LYS A 64 -38.54 -54.41 -2.19
CA LYS A 64 -39.61 -53.66 -2.88
C LYS A 64 -39.20 -52.22 -3.23
N PHE A 65 -38.22 -51.64 -2.52
CA PHE A 65 -37.71 -50.29 -2.78
C PHE A 65 -36.55 -50.24 -3.77
N ALA A 66 -36.07 -51.37 -4.31
CA ALA A 66 -34.84 -51.42 -5.12
C ALA A 66 -34.88 -50.52 -6.37
N LEU A 67 -36.00 -50.51 -7.12
CA LEU A 67 -36.17 -49.67 -8.30
C LEU A 67 -36.26 -48.17 -7.93
N LEU A 68 -36.90 -47.86 -6.82
CA LEU A 68 -37.03 -46.48 -6.33
C LEU A 68 -35.70 -45.96 -5.76
N ARG A 69 -34.92 -46.80 -5.08
CA ARG A 69 -33.53 -46.49 -4.68
C ARG A 69 -32.67 -46.13 -5.88
N HIS A 70 -32.71 -46.91 -6.96
CA HIS A 70 -31.96 -46.58 -8.17
C HIS A 70 -32.37 -45.23 -8.79
N SER A 71 -33.67 -44.92 -8.80
CA SER A 71 -34.18 -43.63 -9.25
C SER A 71 -33.70 -42.47 -8.35
N VAL A 72 -33.66 -42.67 -7.03
CA VAL A 72 -33.19 -41.66 -6.07
C VAL A 72 -31.67 -41.50 -6.12
N ASP A 73 -30.90 -42.57 -6.35
CA ASP A 73 -29.44 -42.49 -6.51
C ASP A 73 -29.06 -41.73 -7.80
N LYS A 74 -29.87 -41.84 -8.86
CA LYS A 74 -29.72 -41.02 -10.07
C LYS A 74 -30.01 -39.54 -9.76
N LEU A 75 -31.06 -39.25 -9.00
CA LEU A 75 -31.40 -37.91 -8.52
C LEU A 75 -30.29 -37.29 -7.65
N ILE A 76 -29.66 -38.08 -6.76
CA ILE A 76 -28.52 -37.63 -5.95
C ILE A 76 -27.38 -37.14 -6.85
N ARG A 77 -27.06 -37.85 -7.92
CA ARG A 77 -25.99 -37.45 -8.85
C ARG A 77 -26.34 -36.17 -9.61
N ILE A 78 -27.60 -36.03 -10.04
CA ILE A 78 -28.08 -34.82 -10.74
C ILE A 78 -27.99 -33.61 -9.81
N VAL A 79 -28.48 -33.74 -8.57
CA VAL A 79 -28.52 -32.65 -7.58
C VAL A 79 -27.12 -32.33 -7.01
N ALA A 80 -26.22 -33.31 -6.91
CA ALA A 80 -24.81 -33.07 -6.54
C ALA A 80 -24.04 -32.28 -7.61
N GLY A 81 -24.48 -32.36 -8.88
CA GLY A 81 -23.93 -31.57 -9.99
C GLY A 81 -24.44 -30.12 -10.04
N LEU A 82 -25.38 -29.73 -9.17
CA LEU A 82 -25.89 -28.36 -9.07
C LEU A 82 -25.08 -27.58 -8.01
N ASP A 83 -24.48 -26.46 -8.44
CA ASP A 83 -23.71 -25.56 -7.57
C ASP A 83 -24.63 -24.47 -6.98
N GLU A 84 -24.55 -24.29 -5.67
CA GLU A 84 -25.30 -23.28 -4.90
C GLU A 84 -24.73 -21.87 -5.03
N ASN A 85 -23.51 -21.74 -5.57
CA ASN A 85 -22.80 -20.46 -5.72
C ASN A 85 -22.80 -19.93 -7.15
N ILE A 86 -23.39 -20.67 -8.09
CA ILE A 86 -23.49 -20.32 -9.51
C ILE A 86 -24.97 -20.36 -9.91
N GLU A 87 -25.43 -19.37 -10.66
CA GLU A 87 -26.79 -19.33 -11.20
C GLU A 87 -27.05 -20.57 -12.06
N GLN A 88 -28.01 -21.41 -11.65
CA GLN A 88 -28.34 -22.63 -12.36
C GLN A 88 -29.45 -22.36 -13.38
N PRO A 89 -29.40 -22.96 -14.57
CA PRO A 89 -30.48 -22.81 -15.54
C PRO A 89 -31.77 -23.40 -14.96
N ILE A 90 -32.84 -22.60 -14.99
CA ILE A 90 -34.15 -22.90 -14.40
C ILE A 90 -34.69 -24.24 -14.89
N ASP A 91 -34.54 -24.55 -16.17
CA ASP A 91 -34.99 -25.82 -16.78
C ASP A 91 -34.40 -27.07 -16.12
N LYS A 92 -33.12 -27.00 -15.68
CA LYS A 92 -32.46 -28.12 -14.99
C LYS A 92 -33.01 -28.30 -13.59
N MET A 93 -33.28 -27.20 -12.89
CA MET A 93 -33.88 -27.23 -11.56
C MET A 93 -35.33 -27.73 -11.62
N GLU A 94 -36.12 -27.27 -12.58
CA GLU A 94 -37.50 -27.71 -12.80
C GLU A 94 -37.57 -29.20 -13.11
N THR A 95 -36.69 -29.70 -13.98
CA THR A 95 -36.59 -31.13 -14.27
C THR A 95 -36.24 -31.94 -13.02
N ALA A 96 -35.29 -31.46 -12.20
CA ALA A 96 -34.92 -32.13 -10.95
C ALA A 96 -36.08 -32.14 -9.93
N PHE A 97 -36.84 -31.05 -9.81
CA PHE A 97 -38.02 -31.01 -8.95
C PHE A 97 -39.12 -31.97 -9.44
N ALA A 98 -39.37 -32.04 -10.75
CA ALA A 98 -40.35 -32.97 -11.31
C ALA A 98 -39.97 -34.44 -11.01
N GLU A 99 -38.68 -34.77 -11.12
CA GLU A 99 -38.19 -36.11 -10.78
C GLU A 99 -38.29 -36.41 -9.27
N VAL A 100 -38.05 -35.42 -8.40
CA VAL A 100 -38.24 -35.56 -6.94
C VAL A 100 -39.71 -35.79 -6.58
N VAL A 101 -40.64 -35.04 -7.17
CA VAL A 101 -42.08 -35.22 -6.97
C VAL A 101 -42.51 -36.62 -7.40
N SER A 102 -42.07 -37.09 -8.58
CA SER A 102 -42.34 -38.45 -9.05
C SER A 102 -41.79 -39.53 -8.10
N ALA A 103 -40.66 -39.28 -7.45
CA ALA A 103 -40.09 -40.21 -6.47
C ALA A 103 -40.92 -40.28 -5.18
N TYR A 104 -41.46 -39.16 -4.70
CA TYR A 104 -42.38 -39.12 -3.56
C TYR A 104 -43.72 -39.81 -3.85
N GLU A 105 -44.28 -39.63 -5.04
CA GLU A 105 -45.52 -40.32 -5.46
C GLU A 105 -45.33 -41.85 -5.48
N LYS A 106 -44.20 -42.32 -6.04
CA LYS A 106 -43.83 -43.74 -6.02
C LYS A 106 -43.64 -44.26 -4.59
N LEU A 107 -43.03 -43.47 -3.71
CA LEU A 107 -42.90 -43.83 -2.30
C LEU A 107 -44.27 -43.95 -1.61
N SER A 108 -45.18 -43.00 -1.83
CA SER A 108 -46.53 -43.02 -1.28
C SER A 108 -47.28 -44.28 -1.70
N SER A 109 -47.26 -44.61 -3.00
CA SER A 109 -47.93 -45.82 -3.52
C SER A 109 -47.41 -47.13 -2.88
N LEU A 110 -46.13 -47.17 -2.50
CA LEU A 110 -45.51 -48.33 -1.84
C LEU A 110 -45.82 -48.39 -0.34
N ILE A 111 -46.06 -47.25 0.31
CA ILE A 111 -46.47 -47.18 1.72
C ILE A 111 -47.95 -47.54 1.87
N ASP A 112 -48.80 -47.08 0.96
CA ASP A 112 -50.24 -47.37 0.97
C ASP A 112 -50.53 -48.87 0.75
N TYR A 113 -49.68 -49.57 0.00
CA TYR A 113 -49.75 -51.03 -0.10
C TYR A 113 -49.46 -51.74 1.25
N ARG A 114 -48.64 -51.14 2.12
CA ARG A 114 -48.26 -51.72 3.43
C ARG A 114 -49.39 -51.61 4.46
N THR A 115 -50.14 -50.50 4.47
CA THR A 115 -51.20 -50.28 5.46
C THR A 115 -52.42 -51.18 5.23
N SER A 116 -52.62 -51.68 4.01
CA SER A 116 -53.73 -52.58 3.69
C SER A 116 -53.53 -54.05 4.12
N GLU A 117 -52.31 -54.48 4.46
CA GLU A 117 -52.00 -55.88 4.88
C GLU A 117 -51.96 -56.07 6.42
N CYS A 118 -52.06 -55.00 7.23
CA CYS A 118 -51.80 -55.07 8.69
C CYS A 118 -53.04 -55.04 9.61
N GLN A 119 -54.26 -55.05 9.07
CA GLN A 119 -55.48 -55.17 9.89
C GLN A 119 -55.89 -56.65 10.01
N ASP A 120 -55.42 -57.29 11.08
CA ASP A 120 -56.10 -58.35 11.86
C ASP A 120 -55.09 -59.37 12.41
N SER A 121 -54.79 -59.26 13.71
CA SER A 121 -54.36 -60.42 14.51
C SER A 121 -54.70 -60.15 15.98
N GLY A 122 -55.96 -60.39 16.34
CA GLY A 122 -56.42 -60.38 17.74
C GLY A 122 -55.92 -61.60 18.50
N THR A 123 -55.32 -61.38 19.67
CA THR A 123 -54.77 -62.40 20.56
C THR A 123 -55.89 -63.08 21.37
N MET A 124 -55.95 -64.40 21.34
CA MET A 124 -56.86 -65.24 22.14
C MET A 124 -56.20 -65.58 23.48
N THR A 125 -56.85 -65.24 24.60
CA THR A 125 -56.44 -65.68 25.94
C THR A 125 -57.33 -66.83 26.38
N GLU A 126 -56.78 -68.05 26.48
CA GLU A 126 -57.46 -69.21 27.06
C GLU A 126 -57.32 -69.19 28.60
N MET A 127 -58.45 -69.27 29.30
CA MET A 127 -58.52 -69.42 30.76
C MET A 127 -58.53 -70.91 31.11
N SER A 128 -57.54 -71.37 31.88
CA SER A 128 -57.52 -72.72 32.45
C SER A 128 -57.70 -72.64 33.96
N GLU A 129 -58.81 -73.17 34.47
CA GLU A 129 -59.16 -73.22 35.90
C GLU A 129 -58.29 -74.24 36.65
N ILE A 130 -57.64 -73.83 37.75
CA ILE A 130 -56.94 -74.72 38.70
C ILE A 130 -57.74 -74.71 40.02
N PRO A 131 -58.18 -75.87 40.56
CA PRO A 131 -58.90 -75.93 41.83
C PRO A 131 -57.95 -76.11 43.02
N GLY A 132 -57.94 -75.18 43.99
CA GLY A 132 -57.32 -75.44 45.30
C GLY A 132 -56.87 -74.25 46.16
N THR A 133 -56.92 -73.01 45.67
CA THR A 133 -56.56 -71.83 46.48
C THR A 133 -57.80 -71.26 47.16
N SER A 134 -57.72 -70.98 48.47
CA SER A 134 -58.80 -70.29 49.19
C SER A 134 -59.03 -68.94 48.51
N THR A 135 -60.29 -68.58 48.27
CA THR A 135 -60.65 -67.32 47.60
C THR A 135 -60.06 -66.10 48.32
N GLU A 136 -59.86 -66.18 49.65
CA GLU A 136 -59.20 -65.13 50.44
C GLU A 136 -57.69 -64.98 50.15
N ASP A 137 -56.99 -66.08 49.85
CA ASP A 137 -55.55 -66.05 49.52
C ASP A 137 -55.31 -65.41 48.16
N LEU A 138 -56.17 -65.72 47.16
CA LEU A 138 -56.13 -65.09 45.84
C LEU A 138 -56.44 -63.59 45.91
N LEU A 139 -57.41 -63.18 46.72
CA LEU A 139 -57.74 -61.76 46.89
C LEU A 139 -56.59 -60.99 47.56
N ARG A 140 -55.89 -61.62 48.51
CA ARG A 140 -54.72 -61.04 49.15
C ARG A 140 -53.55 -60.92 48.16
N GLU A 141 -53.32 -61.94 47.35
CA GLU A 141 -52.29 -61.91 46.30
C GLU A 141 -52.60 -60.84 45.23
N ILE A 142 -53.86 -60.69 44.82
CA ILE A 142 -54.28 -59.61 43.91
C ILE A 142 -54.01 -58.24 44.53
N GLN A 143 -54.37 -58.05 45.81
CA GLN A 143 -54.11 -56.78 46.50
C GLN A 143 -52.61 -56.47 46.63
N ASP A 144 -51.78 -57.48 46.92
CA ASP A 144 -50.33 -57.32 47.01
C ASP A 144 -49.73 -56.97 45.63
N LEU A 145 -50.20 -57.60 44.55
CA LEU A 145 -49.80 -57.29 43.17
C LEU A 145 -50.29 -55.91 42.71
N GLU A 146 -51.49 -55.48 43.11
CA GLU A 146 -52.00 -54.13 42.84
C GLU A 146 -51.15 -53.07 43.52
N ASN A 147 -50.75 -53.30 44.78
CA ASN A 147 -49.85 -52.41 45.51
C ASN A 147 -48.45 -52.38 44.85
N GLU A 148 -47.89 -53.53 44.46
CA GLU A 148 -46.59 -53.60 43.77
C GLU A 148 -46.65 -52.87 42.41
N LEU A 149 -47.76 -52.99 41.68
CA LEU A 149 -47.96 -52.28 40.42
C LEU A 149 -48.05 -50.77 40.63
N GLU A 150 -48.74 -50.31 41.67
CA GLU A 150 -48.78 -48.89 42.05
C GLU A 150 -47.38 -48.37 42.39
N ASP A 151 -46.62 -49.10 43.22
CA ASP A 151 -45.23 -48.75 43.57
C ASP A 151 -44.34 -48.67 42.32
N VAL A 152 -44.44 -49.64 41.40
CA VAL A 152 -43.68 -49.63 40.15
C VAL A 152 -44.08 -48.44 39.27
N GLN A 153 -45.37 -48.11 39.18
CA GLN A 153 -45.85 -46.96 38.40
C GLN A 153 -45.36 -45.63 38.97
N VAL A 154 -45.42 -45.47 40.29
CA VAL A 154 -44.91 -44.27 40.99
C VAL A 154 -43.41 -44.15 40.77
N ASN A 155 -42.63 -45.19 41.05
CA ASN A 155 -41.18 -45.19 40.87
C ASN A 155 -40.78 -44.90 39.42
N HIS A 156 -41.46 -45.50 38.44
CA HIS A 156 -41.20 -45.25 37.03
C HIS A 156 -41.53 -43.79 36.64
N SER A 157 -42.63 -43.24 37.15
CA SER A 157 -42.99 -41.85 36.91
C SER A 157 -41.98 -40.88 37.51
N GLU A 158 -41.49 -41.16 38.73
CA GLU A 158 -40.45 -40.37 39.39
C GLU A 158 -39.11 -40.46 38.64
N GLU A 159 -38.75 -41.64 38.13
CA GLU A 159 -37.54 -41.82 37.31
C GLU A 159 -37.62 -41.02 35.99
N ILE A 160 -38.77 -41.04 35.31
CA ILE A 160 -39.00 -40.23 34.10
C ILE A 160 -38.87 -38.74 34.41
N GLU A 161 -39.47 -38.26 35.49
CA GLU A 161 -39.39 -36.85 35.89
C GLU A 161 -37.95 -36.46 36.30
N ALA A 162 -37.22 -37.34 36.99
CA ALA A 162 -35.82 -37.13 37.32
C ALA A 162 -34.95 -37.02 36.06
N GLN A 163 -35.13 -37.92 35.10
CA GLN A 163 -34.43 -37.86 33.81
C GLN A 163 -34.78 -36.59 33.03
N ARG A 164 -36.06 -36.19 32.99
CA ARG A 164 -36.50 -34.93 32.37
C ARG A 164 -35.81 -33.71 32.98
N LEU A 165 -35.75 -33.63 34.31
CA LEU A 165 -35.12 -32.52 35.02
C LEU A 165 -33.61 -32.47 34.76
N GLU A 166 -32.94 -33.63 34.67
CA GLU A 166 -31.53 -33.69 34.33
C GLU A 166 -31.27 -33.14 32.92
N TYR A 167 -32.04 -33.59 31.92
CA TYR A 167 -31.93 -33.07 30.56
C TYR A 167 -32.26 -31.58 30.48
N GLU A 168 -33.25 -31.10 31.24
CA GLU A 168 -33.56 -29.66 31.29
C GLU A 168 -32.39 -28.86 31.86
N ARG A 169 -31.75 -29.35 32.93
CA ARG A 169 -30.56 -28.74 33.52
C ARG A 169 -29.39 -28.72 32.53
N GLN A 170 -29.14 -29.82 31.82
CA GLN A 170 -28.09 -29.90 30.80
C GLN A 170 -28.35 -28.92 29.65
N LEU A 171 -29.60 -28.85 29.16
CA LEU A 171 -30.01 -27.89 28.13
C LEU A 171 -29.84 -26.44 28.60
N ARG A 172 -30.18 -26.13 29.86
CA ARG A 172 -30.00 -24.80 30.43
C ARG A 172 -28.53 -24.40 30.50
N ALA A 173 -27.66 -25.29 30.99
CA ALA A 173 -26.23 -25.04 31.04
C ALA A 173 -25.62 -24.83 29.64
N LEU A 174 -26.08 -25.58 28.63
CA LEU A 174 -25.62 -25.41 27.26
C LEU A 174 -26.10 -24.08 26.66
N LYS A 175 -27.34 -23.67 26.92
CA LYS A 175 -27.88 -22.36 26.51
C LYS A 175 -27.10 -21.21 27.14
N GLU A 176 -26.83 -21.26 28.44
CA GLU A 176 -26.03 -20.24 29.13
C GLU A 176 -24.61 -20.14 28.55
N ARG A 177 -23.99 -21.27 28.21
CA ARG A 177 -22.67 -21.29 27.56
C ARG A 177 -22.70 -20.64 26.18
N VAL A 178 -23.70 -20.96 25.36
CA VAL A 178 -23.88 -20.36 24.04
C VAL A 178 -24.11 -18.85 24.17
N GLU A 179 -24.99 -18.42 25.06
CA GLU A 179 -25.26 -16.99 25.30
C GLU A 179 -24.00 -16.25 25.78
N HIS A 180 -23.20 -16.85 26.66
CA HIS A 180 -21.93 -16.27 27.10
C HIS A 180 -20.94 -16.12 25.93
N GLU A 181 -20.83 -17.12 25.06
CA GLU A 181 -19.96 -17.07 23.88
C GLU A 181 -20.44 -16.03 22.86
N GLU A 182 -21.75 -15.96 22.61
CA GLU A 182 -22.37 -14.95 21.74
C GLU A 182 -22.15 -13.53 22.26
N ASN A 183 -22.30 -13.32 23.57
CA ASN A 183 -22.01 -12.04 24.22
C ASN A 183 -20.52 -11.67 24.13
N GLY A 184 -19.62 -12.65 24.27
CA GLY A 184 -18.19 -12.46 24.04
C GLY A 184 -17.90 -12.03 22.60
N ARG A 185 -18.45 -12.74 21.62
CA ARG A 185 -18.32 -12.41 20.19
C ARG A 185 -18.85 -11.01 19.88
N LYS A 186 -19.99 -10.63 20.46
CA LYS A 186 -20.59 -9.30 20.29
C LYS A 186 -19.69 -8.19 20.83
N LYS A 187 -19.12 -8.35 22.03
CA LYS A 187 -18.17 -7.39 22.61
C LYS A 187 -16.92 -7.23 21.74
N LEU A 188 -16.34 -8.33 21.27
CA LEU A 188 -15.19 -8.27 20.36
C LEU A 188 -15.54 -7.56 19.04
N GLN A 189 -16.74 -7.79 18.52
CA GLN A 189 -17.22 -7.12 17.30
C GLN A 189 -17.40 -5.60 17.52
N GLU A 190 -17.92 -5.18 18.68
CA GLU A 190 -18.06 -3.77 19.06
C GLU A 190 -16.69 -3.10 19.27
N GLU A 191 -15.73 -3.77 19.91
CA GLU A 191 -14.36 -3.29 20.07
C GLU A 191 -13.67 -3.12 18.71
N LEU A 192 -13.77 -4.11 17.82
CA LEU A 192 -13.24 -4.03 16.47
C LEU A 192 -13.86 -2.88 15.68
N HIS A 193 -15.18 -2.69 15.78
CA HIS A 193 -15.86 -1.57 15.13
C HIS A 193 -15.39 -0.22 15.67
N THR A 194 -15.20 -0.10 16.99
CA THR A 194 -14.69 1.12 17.64
C THR A 194 -13.25 1.43 17.23
N ILE A 195 -12.40 0.41 17.15
CA ILE A 195 -11.01 0.56 16.68
C ILE A 195 -11.00 0.96 15.20
N HIS A 196 -11.83 0.34 14.37
CA HIS A 196 -11.95 0.65 12.95
C HIS A 196 -12.37 2.10 12.73
N THR A 197 -13.51 2.50 13.32
CA THR A 197 -14.05 3.86 13.19
C THR A 197 -13.09 4.92 13.72
N SER A 198 -12.45 4.70 14.87
CA SER A 198 -11.44 5.64 15.39
C SER A 198 -10.17 5.68 14.53
N SER A 199 -9.78 4.57 13.90
CA SER A 199 -8.65 4.54 12.96
C SER A 199 -8.97 5.27 11.67
N GLU A 200 -10.17 5.09 11.10
CA GLU A 200 -10.66 5.83 9.93
C GLU A 200 -10.73 7.34 10.21
N GLN A 201 -11.21 7.73 11.38
CA GLN A 201 -11.23 9.14 11.81
C GLN A 201 -9.82 9.73 11.87
N ARG A 202 -8.85 9.02 12.48
CA ARG A 202 -7.45 9.48 12.53
C ARG A 202 -6.83 9.58 11.14
N ILE A 203 -7.08 8.62 10.25
CA ILE A 203 -6.61 8.65 8.87
C ILE A 203 -7.23 9.83 8.12
N SER A 204 -8.52 10.08 8.31
CA SER A 204 -9.22 11.20 7.67
C SER A 204 -8.68 12.56 8.14
N ALA A 205 -8.49 12.73 9.45
CA ALA A 205 -7.89 13.96 10.00
C ALA A 205 -6.44 14.17 9.54
N LEU A 206 -5.66 13.09 9.38
CA LEU A 206 -4.31 13.18 8.84
C LEU A 206 -4.31 13.59 7.35
N LYS A 207 -5.23 13.05 6.55
CA LYS A 207 -5.41 13.45 5.16
C LYS A 207 -5.79 14.93 5.06
N GLU A 208 -6.77 15.37 5.84
CA GLU A 208 -7.19 16.77 5.90
C GLU A 208 -6.03 17.70 6.26
N SER A 209 -5.24 17.36 7.29
CA SER A 209 -4.05 18.14 7.64
C SER A 209 -3.00 18.18 6.52
N TYR A 210 -2.77 17.07 5.80
CA TYR A 210 -1.86 17.08 4.65
C TYR A 210 -2.41 17.93 3.50
N ASP A 211 -3.70 17.82 3.20
CA ASP A 211 -4.34 18.62 2.16
C ASP A 211 -4.28 20.12 2.49
N GLU A 212 -4.51 20.51 3.75
CA GLU A 212 -4.31 21.87 4.25
C GLU A 212 -2.87 22.35 4.05
N THR A 213 -1.86 21.56 4.44
CA THR A 213 -0.46 21.96 4.26
C THR A 213 -0.06 22.11 2.79
N ILE A 214 -0.62 21.28 1.90
CA ILE A 214 -0.38 21.39 0.45
C ILE A 214 -1.01 22.68 -0.08
N GLU A 215 -2.22 23.01 0.35
CA GLU A 215 -2.90 24.24 -0.08
C GLU A 215 -2.19 25.49 0.46
N GLU A 216 -1.75 25.48 1.71
CA GLU A 216 -0.93 26.56 2.28
C GLU A 216 0.37 26.78 1.50
N LEU A 217 1.08 25.70 1.13
CA LEU A 217 2.29 25.79 0.32
C LEU A 217 2.00 26.34 -1.08
N ARG A 218 0.91 25.91 -1.72
CA ARG A 218 0.49 26.45 -3.03
C ARG A 218 0.20 27.94 -2.95
N MET A 219 -0.56 28.35 -1.93
CA MET A 219 -0.85 29.76 -1.69
C MET A 219 0.42 30.59 -1.43
N GLN A 220 1.39 30.04 -0.70
CA GLN A 220 2.69 30.69 -0.48
C GLN A 220 3.46 30.85 -1.80
N PHE A 221 3.56 29.79 -2.61
CA PHE A 221 4.23 29.88 -3.91
C PHE A 221 3.56 30.89 -4.85
N ASP A 222 2.23 30.92 -4.91
CA ASP A 222 1.50 31.89 -5.73
C ASP A 222 1.72 33.33 -5.23
N SER A 223 1.74 33.53 -3.90
CA SER A 223 2.04 34.83 -3.28
C SER A 223 3.47 35.28 -3.59
N ASP A 224 4.45 34.38 -3.47
CA ASP A 224 5.85 34.68 -3.73
C ASP A 224 6.09 34.95 -5.22
N LEU A 225 5.45 34.19 -6.11
CA LEU A 225 5.50 34.41 -7.55
C LEU A 225 4.94 35.78 -7.91
N LYS A 226 3.81 36.16 -7.30
CA LYS A 226 3.20 37.48 -7.50
C LYS A 226 4.10 38.60 -6.99
N LYS A 227 4.68 38.44 -5.80
CA LYS A 227 5.62 39.41 -5.23
C LYS A 227 6.84 39.60 -6.14
N LEU A 228 7.40 38.51 -6.68
CA LEU A 228 8.52 38.57 -7.61
C LEU A 228 8.15 39.25 -8.93
N GLN A 229 6.93 39.02 -9.44
CA GLN A 229 6.41 39.72 -10.62
C GLN A 229 6.25 41.22 -10.38
N ASP A 230 5.72 41.61 -9.22
CA ASP A 230 5.57 43.01 -8.82
C ASP A 230 6.95 43.69 -8.67
N GLU A 231 7.90 43.04 -7.99
CA GLU A 231 9.29 43.52 -7.85
C GLU A 231 9.97 43.69 -9.22
N HIS A 232 9.83 42.72 -10.13
CA HIS A 232 10.37 42.83 -11.47
C HIS A 232 9.71 43.97 -12.28
N TYR A 233 8.41 44.19 -12.11
CA TYR A 233 7.72 45.30 -12.75
C TYR A 233 8.23 46.66 -12.25
N ASP A 234 8.40 46.79 -10.93
CA ASP A 234 8.95 48.00 -10.30
C ASP A 234 10.40 48.26 -10.72
N GLU A 235 11.26 47.22 -10.73
CA GLU A 235 12.65 47.32 -11.21
C GLU A 235 12.73 47.76 -12.68
N LEU A 236 11.85 47.21 -13.52
CA LEU A 236 11.78 47.57 -14.94
C LEU A 236 11.36 49.04 -15.10
N GLU A 237 10.45 49.53 -14.28
CA GLU A 237 10.03 50.94 -14.31
C GLU A 237 11.13 51.88 -13.82
N ASP A 238 11.86 51.48 -12.77
CA ASP A 238 13.04 52.20 -12.29
C ASP A 238 14.14 52.24 -13.36
N GLU A 239 14.37 51.15 -14.09
CA GLU A 239 15.32 51.11 -15.20
C GLU A 239 14.90 52.02 -16.37
N LYS A 240 13.62 52.04 -16.73
CA LYS A 240 13.09 52.99 -17.73
C LYS A 240 13.32 54.44 -17.28
N ASN A 241 13.05 54.74 -16.02
CA ASN A 241 13.24 56.07 -15.45
C ASN A 241 14.72 56.48 -15.42
N ALA A 242 15.61 55.57 -15.03
CA ALA A 242 17.06 55.80 -15.05
C ALA A 242 17.57 56.03 -16.48
N THR A 243 17.10 55.23 -17.44
CA THR A 243 17.47 55.35 -18.86
C THR A 243 17.00 56.68 -19.43
N ARG A 244 15.77 57.11 -19.11
CA ARG A 244 15.25 58.43 -19.49
C ARG A 244 16.13 59.56 -18.94
N LEU A 245 16.50 59.49 -17.65
CA LEU A 245 17.37 60.50 -17.04
C LEU A 245 18.76 60.53 -17.70
N ALA A 246 19.33 59.38 -18.02
CA ALA A 246 20.61 59.29 -18.73
C ALA A 246 20.53 59.92 -20.13
N LEU A 247 19.47 59.65 -20.89
CA LEU A 247 19.25 60.28 -22.19
C LEU A 247 19.10 61.81 -22.08
N ASP A 248 18.39 62.31 -21.07
CA ASP A 248 18.25 63.74 -20.82
C ASP A 248 19.59 64.40 -20.42
N ALA A 249 20.45 63.70 -19.67
CA ALA A 249 21.79 64.17 -19.32
C ALA A 249 22.72 64.20 -20.56
N VAL A 250 22.70 63.15 -21.39
CA VAL A 250 23.47 63.11 -22.65
C VAL A 250 23.02 64.22 -23.59
N ARG A 251 21.72 64.49 -23.70
CA ARG A 251 21.19 65.58 -24.52
C ARG A 251 21.73 66.94 -24.04
N ARG A 252 21.67 67.21 -22.73
CA ARG A 252 22.21 68.44 -22.14
C ARG A 252 23.71 68.59 -22.36
N ALA A 253 24.48 67.54 -22.10
CA ALA A 253 25.93 67.55 -22.34
C ALA A 253 26.27 67.82 -23.81
N HIS A 254 25.50 67.24 -24.76
CA HIS A 254 25.68 67.50 -26.17
C HIS A 254 25.31 68.94 -26.56
N GLU A 255 24.24 69.50 -26.00
CA GLU A 255 23.87 70.91 -26.19
C GLU A 255 24.96 71.86 -25.65
N GLU A 256 25.52 71.56 -24.48
CA GLU A 256 26.65 72.30 -23.89
C GLU A 256 27.92 72.19 -24.73
N GLU A 257 28.27 71.01 -25.23
CA GLU A 257 29.41 70.81 -26.13
C GLU A 257 29.24 71.60 -27.43
N LEU A 258 28.03 71.60 -28.00
CA LEU A 258 27.73 72.37 -29.20
C LEU A 258 27.85 73.88 -28.94
N GLN A 259 27.35 74.37 -27.80
CA GLN A 259 27.51 75.76 -27.38
C GLN A 259 29.00 76.11 -27.19
N ALA A 260 29.77 75.24 -26.51
CA ALA A 260 31.19 75.43 -26.29
C ALA A 260 31.99 75.42 -27.62
N ALA A 261 31.64 74.55 -28.57
CA ALA A 261 32.23 74.49 -29.89
C ALA A 261 31.91 75.75 -30.71
N ILE A 262 30.68 76.26 -30.64
CA ILE A 262 30.29 77.54 -31.24
C ILE A 262 31.08 78.70 -30.63
N GLU A 263 31.23 78.73 -29.30
CA GLU A 263 32.06 79.74 -28.63
C GLU A 263 33.54 79.62 -28.99
N LYS A 264 34.07 78.40 -29.09
CA LYS A 264 35.44 78.14 -29.50
C LYS A 264 35.68 78.58 -30.94
N LEU A 265 34.78 78.26 -31.87
CA LEU A 265 34.81 78.77 -33.25
C LEU A 265 34.75 80.30 -33.28
N ARG A 266 33.93 80.92 -32.42
CA ARG A 266 33.88 82.38 -32.31
C ARG A 266 35.20 82.97 -31.79
N ARG A 267 35.82 82.33 -30.79
CA ARG A 267 37.14 82.72 -30.25
C ARG A 267 38.27 82.47 -31.24
N GLU A 268 38.23 81.35 -31.96
CA GLU A 268 39.19 80.98 -33.01
C GLU A 268 39.05 81.92 -34.21
N HIS A 269 37.84 82.27 -34.64
CA HIS A 269 37.62 83.31 -35.64
C HIS A 269 38.18 84.68 -35.22
N THR A 270 38.15 85.02 -33.93
CA THR A 270 38.85 86.22 -33.41
C THR A 270 40.36 86.04 -33.26
N ASN A 271 40.87 84.83 -33.04
CA ASN A 271 42.29 84.54 -32.82
C ASN A 271 43.06 84.23 -34.11
N GLU A 272 42.42 83.67 -35.15
CA GLU A 272 42.97 83.46 -36.50
C GLU A 272 43.33 84.78 -37.18
N LEU A 273 42.74 85.90 -36.75
CA LEU A 273 43.19 87.24 -37.10
C LEU A 273 44.54 87.64 -36.48
N THR A 274 45.08 86.86 -35.53
CA THR A 274 46.23 87.31 -34.71
C THR A 274 47.45 86.40 -34.66
N ASN A 275 47.41 85.10 -34.96
CA ASN A 275 48.62 84.27 -34.83
C ASN A 275 48.70 83.09 -35.80
N SER A 276 49.56 83.23 -36.80
CA SER A 276 50.06 82.16 -37.67
C SER A 276 51.50 81.84 -37.29
N THR A 277 51.75 80.77 -36.53
CA THR A 277 53.04 80.00 -36.48
C THR A 277 53.03 78.98 -35.33
N ALA A 278 52.87 77.67 -35.59
CA ALA A 278 53.19 76.62 -34.59
C ALA A 278 53.24 75.18 -35.17
N ASP A 279 54.17 74.88 -36.09
CA ASP A 279 54.27 73.55 -36.72
C ASP A 279 55.16 72.52 -35.99
N ASN A 280 55.85 72.89 -34.91
CA ASN A 280 56.71 71.96 -34.15
C ASN A 280 56.09 71.41 -32.85
N ALA A 281 55.16 72.14 -32.23
CA ALA A 281 54.47 71.68 -31.01
C ALA A 281 53.41 70.58 -31.29
N THR A 282 52.99 70.44 -32.55
CA THR A 282 52.01 69.45 -33.02
C THR A 282 52.60 68.04 -33.07
N ARG A 283 53.89 67.90 -33.44
CA ARG A 283 54.57 66.60 -33.49
C ARG A 283 54.80 65.97 -32.12
N ASP A 284 55.24 66.74 -31.12
CA ASP A 284 55.41 66.23 -29.75
C ASP A 284 54.08 65.87 -29.09
N ARG A 285 53.01 66.60 -29.41
CA ARG A 285 51.64 66.25 -28.98
C ARG A 285 51.16 64.96 -29.64
N GLN A 286 51.39 64.78 -30.94
CA GLN A 286 51.06 63.53 -31.64
C GLN A 286 51.81 62.34 -31.05
N ALA A 287 53.10 62.48 -30.73
CA ALA A 287 53.88 61.42 -30.10
C ALA A 287 53.33 61.01 -28.71
N LYS A 288 52.98 61.98 -27.87
CA LYS A 288 52.35 61.71 -26.55
C LYS A 288 50.99 61.04 -26.66
N VAL A 289 50.17 61.44 -27.64
CA VAL A 289 48.87 60.81 -27.89
C VAL A 289 49.04 59.36 -28.35
N ILE A 290 50.02 59.08 -29.21
CA ILE A 290 50.33 57.72 -29.63
C ILE A 290 50.79 56.88 -28.43
N GLU A 291 51.67 57.40 -27.58
CA GLU A 291 52.13 56.71 -26.37
C GLU A 291 50.97 56.41 -25.41
N GLN A 292 50.08 57.36 -25.19
CA GLN A 292 48.87 57.18 -24.38
C GLN A 292 47.94 56.11 -24.96
N ILE A 293 47.66 56.16 -26.27
CA ILE A 293 46.85 55.14 -26.95
C ILE A 293 47.49 53.76 -26.81
N THR A 294 48.81 53.64 -26.97
CA THR A 294 49.48 52.34 -26.81
C THR A 294 49.42 51.81 -25.38
N SER A 295 49.49 52.68 -24.38
CA SER A 295 49.33 52.31 -22.97
C SER A 295 47.91 51.85 -22.65
N GLU A 296 46.90 52.59 -23.12
CA GLU A 296 45.49 52.23 -22.95
C GLU A 296 45.14 50.92 -23.65
N LEU A 297 45.68 50.69 -24.85
CA LEU A 297 45.45 49.48 -25.63
C LEU A 297 46.13 48.25 -24.98
N SER A 298 47.31 48.44 -24.37
CA SER A 298 47.98 47.42 -23.55
C SER A 298 47.16 47.07 -22.30
N ASN A 299 46.68 48.07 -21.58
CA ASN A 299 45.86 47.88 -20.39
C ASN A 299 44.53 47.18 -20.71
N LEU A 300 43.86 47.59 -21.80
CA LEU A 300 42.63 46.95 -22.26
C LEU A 300 42.87 45.48 -22.65
N SER A 301 43.99 45.19 -23.31
CA SER A 301 44.37 43.82 -23.66
C SER A 301 44.62 42.95 -22.43
N ALA A 302 45.23 43.51 -21.38
CA ALA A 302 45.42 42.81 -20.11
C ALA A 302 44.09 42.53 -19.40
N MET A 303 43.18 43.51 -19.32
CA MET A 303 41.85 43.33 -18.73
C MET A 303 41.01 42.32 -19.50
N TYR A 304 41.05 42.36 -20.84
CA TYR A 304 40.34 41.39 -21.68
C TYR A 304 40.87 39.97 -21.46
N SER A 305 42.19 39.80 -21.36
CA SER A 305 42.82 38.51 -21.08
C SER A 305 42.42 37.97 -19.71
N ALA A 306 42.38 38.82 -18.68
CA ALA A 306 41.91 38.44 -17.34
C ALA A 306 40.43 38.01 -17.35
N LYS A 307 39.58 38.74 -18.08
CA LYS A 307 38.16 38.41 -18.23
C LYS A 307 37.92 37.10 -18.98
N CYS A 308 38.74 36.79 -19.99
CA CYS A 308 38.66 35.51 -20.69
C CYS A 308 39.02 34.34 -19.76
N LEU A 309 40.02 34.52 -18.89
CA LEU A 309 40.40 33.52 -17.90
C LEU A 309 39.28 33.31 -16.86
N GLU A 310 38.68 34.40 -16.36
CA GLU A 310 37.55 34.33 -15.44
C GLU A 310 36.36 33.59 -16.07
N ASN A 311 35.99 33.92 -17.31
CA ASN A 311 34.93 33.21 -18.02
C ASN A 311 35.23 31.71 -18.15
N SER A 312 36.46 31.35 -18.53
CA SER A 312 36.87 29.93 -18.62
C SER A 312 36.76 29.21 -17.27
N GLN A 313 37.11 29.88 -16.16
CA GLN A 313 36.96 29.31 -14.82
C GLN A 313 35.50 29.13 -14.41
N MET A 314 34.63 30.07 -14.79
CA MET A 314 33.19 29.96 -14.52
C MET A 314 32.57 28.83 -15.36
N ASP A 315 32.97 28.68 -16.62
CA ASP A 315 32.52 27.58 -17.48
C ASP A 315 32.92 26.21 -16.92
N GLU A 316 34.15 26.08 -16.40
CA GLU A 316 34.63 24.85 -15.77
C GLU A 316 33.86 24.53 -14.48
N LYS A 317 33.59 25.54 -13.65
CA LYS A 317 32.75 25.37 -12.44
C LYS A 317 31.33 24.95 -12.81
N MET A 318 30.74 25.56 -13.84
CA MET A 318 29.41 25.20 -14.31
C MET A 318 29.37 23.75 -14.83
N GLN A 319 30.37 23.34 -15.61
CA GLN A 319 30.49 21.94 -16.07
C GLN A 319 30.60 20.97 -14.91
N THR A 320 31.39 21.30 -13.88
CA THR A 320 31.54 20.46 -12.69
C THR A 320 30.22 20.33 -11.92
N LEU A 321 29.49 21.43 -11.73
CA LEU A 321 28.19 21.42 -11.05
C LEU A 321 27.13 20.61 -11.82
N LEU A 322 27.13 20.70 -13.16
CA LEU A 322 26.23 19.90 -13.99
C LEU A 322 26.56 18.41 -13.90
N ALA A 323 27.84 18.04 -13.95
CA ALA A 323 28.29 16.67 -13.78
C ALA A 323 27.92 16.12 -12.39
N ASP A 324 28.10 16.91 -11.33
CA ASP A 324 27.71 16.51 -9.97
C ASP A 324 26.19 16.33 -9.85
N LYS A 325 25.39 17.18 -10.50
CA LYS A 325 23.92 17.05 -10.52
C LYS A 325 23.48 15.78 -11.26
N GLU A 326 24.10 15.45 -12.39
CA GLU A 326 23.83 14.21 -13.13
C GLU A 326 24.22 12.98 -12.30
N ASN A 327 25.41 12.97 -11.71
CA ASN A 327 25.85 11.90 -10.82
C ASN A 327 24.94 11.73 -9.60
N GLN A 328 24.42 12.83 -9.04
CA GLN A 328 23.49 12.76 -7.92
C GLN A 328 22.15 12.15 -8.34
N ALA A 329 21.63 12.55 -9.50
CA ALA A 329 20.39 11.97 -10.04
C ALA A 329 20.52 10.46 -10.30
N GLU A 330 21.65 10.01 -10.87
CA GLU A 330 21.91 8.58 -11.06
C GLU A 330 21.99 7.81 -9.74
N ARG A 331 22.63 8.39 -8.72
CA ARG A 331 22.69 7.80 -7.37
C ARG A 331 21.31 7.66 -6.76
N ASP A 332 20.49 8.70 -6.84
CA ASP A 332 19.13 8.70 -6.30
C ASP A 332 18.24 7.65 -6.99
N GLU A 333 18.40 7.47 -8.30
CA GLU A 333 17.71 6.42 -9.07
C GLU A 333 18.14 5.01 -8.61
N ILE A 334 19.45 4.78 -8.49
CA ILE A 334 19.99 3.49 -8.01
C ILE A 334 19.49 3.19 -6.60
N GLU A 335 19.46 4.19 -5.70
CA GLU A 335 18.92 4.02 -4.36
C GLU A 335 17.44 3.66 -4.35
N LEU A 336 16.63 4.30 -5.21
CA LEU A 336 15.22 3.99 -5.34
C LEU A 336 15.00 2.55 -5.84
N GLN A 337 15.78 2.12 -6.84
CA GLN A 337 15.76 0.75 -7.35
C GLN A 337 16.17 -0.24 -6.27
N ASN A 338 17.20 0.06 -5.48
CA ASN A 338 17.65 -0.79 -4.38
C ASN A 338 16.57 -0.92 -3.30
N ARG A 339 15.95 0.20 -2.89
CA ARG A 339 14.81 0.18 -1.95
C ARG A 339 13.64 -0.66 -2.47
N ARG A 340 13.36 -0.60 -3.77
CA ARG A 340 12.33 -1.45 -4.40
C ARG A 340 12.71 -2.93 -4.33
N LEU A 341 13.92 -3.29 -4.75
CA LEU A 341 14.40 -4.67 -4.71
C LEU A 341 14.42 -5.23 -3.29
N GLN A 342 14.80 -4.43 -2.29
CA GLN A 342 14.73 -4.84 -0.88
C GLN A 342 13.31 -5.16 -0.42
N ARG A 343 12.30 -4.39 -0.86
CA ARG A 343 10.89 -4.68 -0.55
C ARG A 343 10.42 -5.98 -1.23
N GLU A 344 10.76 -6.15 -2.51
CA GLU A 344 10.44 -7.39 -3.25
C GLU A 344 11.13 -8.61 -2.63
N LEU A 345 12.38 -8.46 -2.16
CA LEU A 345 13.12 -9.52 -1.49
C LEU A 345 12.44 -9.90 -0.17
N ARG A 346 12.07 -8.94 0.67
CA ARG A 346 11.32 -9.20 1.92
C ARG A 346 9.99 -9.92 1.66
N GLN A 347 9.25 -9.52 0.62
CA GLN A 347 8.03 -10.20 0.24
C GLN A 347 8.29 -11.65 -0.19
N LYS A 348 9.38 -11.90 -0.91
CA LYS A 348 9.78 -13.27 -1.26
C LYS A 348 10.20 -14.07 -0.04
N GLU A 349 10.90 -13.47 0.92
CA GLU A 349 11.24 -14.11 2.20
C GLU A 349 9.99 -14.54 2.96
N THR A 350 8.97 -13.68 3.08
CA THR A 350 7.72 -14.05 3.74
C THR A 350 7.01 -15.20 3.02
N THR A 351 6.96 -15.18 1.68
CA THR A 351 6.37 -16.31 0.92
C THR A 351 7.16 -17.61 1.11
N ILE A 352 8.48 -17.54 1.21
CA ILE A 352 9.32 -18.72 1.46
C ILE A 352 9.01 -19.26 2.86
N ASP A 353 8.88 -18.40 3.86
CA ASP A 353 8.58 -18.82 5.24
C ASP A 353 7.17 -19.43 5.35
N GLU A 354 6.18 -18.87 4.66
CA GLU A 354 4.84 -19.45 4.54
C GLU A 354 4.86 -20.84 3.88
N LEU A 355 5.61 -20.99 2.77
CA LEU A 355 5.76 -22.27 2.08
C LEU A 355 6.48 -23.29 2.96
N LYS A 356 7.55 -22.90 3.66
CA LYS A 356 8.24 -23.77 4.62
C LYS A 356 7.29 -24.22 5.74
N ALA A 357 6.52 -23.29 6.32
CA ALA A 357 5.54 -23.62 7.36
C ALA A 357 4.49 -24.61 6.85
N ARG A 358 4.01 -24.43 5.61
CA ARG A 358 3.07 -25.36 4.96
C ARG A 358 3.69 -26.73 4.71
N ILE A 359 4.94 -26.78 4.24
CA ILE A 359 5.68 -28.04 4.06
C ILE A 359 5.80 -28.76 5.40
N SER A 360 6.27 -28.09 6.46
CA SER A 360 6.39 -28.69 7.79
C SER A 360 5.04 -29.13 8.39
N ALA A 361 3.93 -28.47 8.03
CA ALA A 361 2.60 -28.91 8.42
C ALA A 361 2.16 -30.19 7.66
N LEU A 362 2.49 -30.29 6.37
CA LEU A 362 2.22 -31.48 5.57
C LEU A 362 3.10 -32.66 5.98
N GLU A 363 4.39 -32.44 6.27
CA GLU A 363 5.31 -33.45 6.78
C GLU A 363 4.80 -34.05 8.10
N ARG A 364 4.39 -33.21 9.06
CA ARG A 364 3.79 -33.68 10.32
C ARG A 364 2.52 -34.50 10.11
N ARG A 365 1.67 -34.12 9.15
CA ARG A 365 0.46 -34.89 8.81
C ARG A 365 0.81 -36.24 8.20
N LEU A 366 1.79 -36.29 7.30
CA LEU A 366 2.28 -37.53 6.70
C LEU A 366 2.91 -38.45 7.75
N GLU A 367 3.67 -37.92 8.71
CA GLU A 367 4.21 -38.69 9.83
C GLU A 367 3.10 -39.30 10.70
N ILE A 368 2.05 -38.54 10.99
CA ILE A 368 0.88 -39.04 11.72
C ILE A 368 0.18 -40.15 10.91
N ASP A 369 -0.11 -39.92 9.64
CA ASP A 369 -0.77 -40.91 8.78
C ASP A 369 0.07 -42.19 8.64
N SER A 370 1.39 -42.07 8.54
CA SER A 370 2.35 -43.19 8.54
C SER A 370 2.36 -43.95 9.88
N SER A 371 2.33 -43.23 11.01
CA SER A 371 2.27 -43.84 12.35
C SER A 371 0.96 -44.60 12.59
N LEU A 372 -0.16 -44.11 12.03
CA LEU A 372 -1.46 -44.77 12.09
C LEU A 372 -1.47 -46.04 11.21
N LEU A 373 -0.85 -45.99 10.03
CA LEU A 373 -0.68 -47.17 9.16
C LEU A 373 0.21 -48.25 9.79
N ASN A 374 1.27 -47.88 10.51
CA ASN A 374 2.15 -48.84 11.21
C ASN A 374 1.52 -49.47 12.46
N SER A 375 0.43 -48.89 12.98
CA SER A 375 -0.35 -49.46 14.09
C SER A 375 -1.43 -50.46 13.65
N ALA A 376 -1.70 -50.56 12.34
CA ALA A 376 -2.56 -51.57 11.76
C ALA A 376 -1.70 -52.77 11.30
N ASP A 377 -1.79 -53.85 12.05
CA ASP A 377 -1.00 -55.08 11.94
C ASP A 377 -1.10 -55.74 10.55
N LEU A 378 -0.10 -55.52 9.68
CA LEU A 378 0.22 -56.36 8.52
C LEU A 378 1.74 -56.36 8.21
N VAL A 379 2.36 -57.52 8.45
CA VAL A 379 3.53 -58.17 7.82
C VAL A 379 4.72 -57.29 7.33
N PRO A 380 5.96 -57.57 7.78
CA PRO A 380 7.15 -56.88 7.29
C PRO A 380 7.47 -57.30 5.84
N ILE A 381 7.51 -56.33 4.94
CA ILE A 381 8.12 -56.46 3.62
C ILE A 381 9.38 -55.61 3.62
N ASP A 382 10.51 -56.24 3.28
CA ASP A 382 11.83 -55.64 3.14
C ASP A 382 11.75 -54.30 2.40
N GLN A 383 12.15 -53.22 3.09
CA GLN A 383 12.27 -51.91 2.49
C GLN A 383 13.72 -51.46 2.53
N GLU A 384 14.29 -51.39 1.32
CA GLU A 384 15.61 -50.85 1.05
C GLU A 384 15.81 -49.49 1.71
N VAL A 385 17.03 -49.32 2.21
CA VAL A 385 17.60 -48.08 2.73
C VAL A 385 17.46 -46.96 1.69
N VAL A 386 16.44 -46.12 1.82
CA VAL A 386 16.43 -44.81 1.19
C VAL A 386 17.13 -43.84 2.13
N GLN A 387 18.38 -43.52 1.81
CA GLN A 387 19.16 -42.50 2.49
C GLN A 387 18.40 -41.17 2.47
N HIS A 388 17.94 -40.72 3.65
CA HIS A 388 17.64 -39.32 3.88
C HIS A 388 18.93 -38.52 3.75
N ILE A 389 19.12 -37.85 2.61
CA ILE A 389 20.11 -36.79 2.47
C ILE A 389 19.49 -35.52 3.06
N PRO A 390 20.07 -34.91 4.12
CA PRO A 390 19.50 -33.71 4.71
C PRO A 390 19.75 -32.52 3.79
N ILE A 391 18.68 -32.05 3.14
CA ILE A 391 18.62 -30.85 2.28
C ILE A 391 19.04 -29.57 3.05
N THR A 392 19.11 -29.64 4.38
CA THR A 392 19.56 -28.55 5.26
C THR A 392 21.03 -28.16 5.05
N GLN A 393 21.91 -29.08 4.61
CA GLN A 393 23.33 -28.77 4.45
C GLN A 393 23.65 -28.01 3.14
N GLN A 394 22.81 -28.15 2.11
CA GLN A 394 23.03 -27.52 0.81
C GLN A 394 22.54 -26.05 0.77
N LEU A 395 21.47 -25.73 1.51
CA LEU A 395 21.01 -24.34 1.64
C LEU A 395 21.99 -23.48 2.45
N GLN A 396 22.66 -24.06 3.46
CA GLN A 396 23.59 -23.31 4.31
C GLN A 396 24.92 -23.01 3.59
N GLN A 397 25.37 -23.86 2.66
CA GLN A 397 26.51 -23.54 1.79
C GLN A 397 26.18 -22.47 0.74
N GLN A 398 24.94 -22.40 0.27
CA GLN A 398 24.53 -21.39 -0.72
C GLN A 398 24.38 -19.98 -0.08
N GLN A 399 24.03 -19.90 1.20
CA GLN A 399 23.98 -18.63 1.94
C GLN A 399 25.37 -18.07 2.24
N GLN A 400 26.36 -18.92 2.56
CA GLN A 400 27.75 -18.48 2.78
C GLN A 400 28.46 -18.01 1.50
N GLN A 401 28.04 -18.49 0.32
CA GLN A 401 28.58 -17.99 -0.95
C GLN A 401 28.04 -16.61 -1.35
N ARG A 402 26.86 -16.20 -0.87
CA ARG A 402 26.30 -14.85 -1.14
C ARG A 402 26.96 -13.75 -0.34
N GLU A 403 27.39 -14.01 0.89
CA GLU A 403 28.10 -13.03 1.73
C GLU A 403 29.53 -12.77 1.22
N ALA A 404 30.14 -13.72 0.50
CA ALA A 404 31.48 -13.56 -0.08
C ALA A 404 31.51 -12.71 -1.39
N THR A 405 30.35 -12.42 -2.00
CA THR A 405 30.28 -11.69 -3.29
C THR A 405 30.00 -10.18 -3.16
N MET A 406 29.79 -9.65 -1.96
CA MET A 406 29.53 -8.22 -1.72
C MET A 406 30.78 -7.41 -1.32
N SER A 407 31.96 -8.04 -1.27
CA SER A 407 33.21 -7.38 -0.89
C SER A 407 34.26 -7.52 -1.98
N LYS A 408 34.09 -6.79 -3.09
CA LYS A 408 35.21 -6.45 -3.98
C LYS A 408 35.16 -4.98 -4.38
N PRO A 409 36.23 -4.21 -4.15
CA PRO A 409 36.32 -2.83 -4.59
C PRO A 409 36.53 -2.79 -6.10
N VAL A 410 35.77 -1.93 -6.78
CA VAL A 410 36.06 -1.55 -8.16
C VAL A 410 37.28 -0.64 -8.13
N MET A 411 38.47 -1.21 -8.41
CA MET A 411 39.60 -0.42 -8.88
C MET A 411 39.55 -0.32 -10.40
N THR A 412 39.56 0.93 -10.81
CA THR A 412 39.91 1.49 -12.10
C THR A 412 41.26 0.96 -12.62
N SER A 413 41.41 0.87 -13.95
CA SER A 413 42.75 0.97 -14.57
C SER A 413 42.72 1.68 -15.94
N PRO A 414 43.81 2.41 -16.31
CA PRO A 414 43.89 3.41 -17.39
C PRO A 414 44.76 2.90 -18.58
N PRO A 415 45.14 3.68 -19.62
CA PRO A 415 46.22 4.71 -19.56
C PRO A 415 45.94 5.93 -20.50
N THR A 416 46.64 7.08 -20.51
CA THR A 416 48.08 7.36 -20.63
C THR A 416 48.36 8.88 -20.47
N THR A 417 49.46 9.23 -19.77
CA THR A 417 50.42 10.34 -20.08
C THR A 417 49.94 11.79 -19.75
N THR A 418 50.53 12.62 -18.86
CA THR A 418 51.87 12.75 -18.24
C THR A 418 51.89 13.77 -17.07
N THR A 419 52.37 13.35 -15.89
CA THR A 419 53.32 14.03 -14.94
C THR A 419 53.01 15.44 -14.34
N PRO A 420 53.67 15.85 -13.22
CA PRO A 420 53.41 15.44 -11.83
C PRO A 420 53.33 16.66 -10.86
N THR A 421 53.12 16.43 -9.55
CA THR A 421 53.62 17.18 -8.35
C THR A 421 52.64 16.97 -7.17
N THR A 422 52.94 16.06 -6.22
CA THR A 422 53.51 16.34 -4.86
C THR A 422 52.39 16.68 -3.84
N THR A 423 52.27 16.21 -2.59
CA THR A 423 52.99 15.31 -1.67
C THR A 423 52.32 15.47 -0.27
N ILE A 424 52.27 14.38 0.53
CA ILE A 424 52.18 14.29 2.03
C ILE A 424 50.83 14.66 2.70
N GLY A 425 50.33 13.94 3.73
CA GLY A 425 50.88 12.88 4.61
C GLY A 425 49.77 11.97 5.16
N SER A 426 50.00 10.69 5.48
CA SER A 426 50.73 10.13 6.65
C SER A 426 50.04 10.52 7.97
N GLN A 427 49.59 9.63 8.86
CA GLN A 427 50.28 8.50 9.53
C GLN A 427 49.22 7.50 10.09
N TYR A 428 49.31 6.16 9.88
CA TYR A 428 49.91 5.08 10.73
C TYR A 428 49.31 5.03 12.17
N LEU A 429 48.90 3.91 12.82
CA LEU A 429 49.30 2.48 12.91
C LEU A 429 48.06 1.65 13.40
N ARG A 430 47.71 0.45 12.88
CA ARG A 430 48.15 -0.94 13.24
C ARG A 430 48.28 -1.18 14.77
N SER A 431 47.80 -2.26 15.40
CA SER A 431 47.69 -3.69 14.98
C SER A 431 46.92 -4.55 16.00
N ASP A 432 46.23 -5.58 15.47
CA ASP A 432 45.95 -6.97 15.93
C ASP A 432 46.10 -7.43 17.41
N VAL A 433 45.15 -8.29 17.87
CA VAL A 433 45.32 -9.76 18.16
C VAL A 433 44.24 -10.34 19.13
N ARG A 434 43.53 -11.37 18.63
CA ARG A 434 42.96 -12.66 19.20
C ARG A 434 42.07 -12.80 20.48
N PHE A 435 40.96 -13.53 20.25
CA PHE A 435 40.26 -14.65 20.95
C PHE A 435 39.80 -14.62 22.44
N ARG A 436 38.47 -14.83 22.59
CA ARG A 436 37.57 -15.50 23.61
C ARG A 436 38.22 -16.41 24.71
N PRO A 437 37.55 -16.86 25.83
CA PRO A 437 36.10 -16.82 26.20
C PRO A 437 35.68 -16.74 27.72
N GLN A 438 34.35 -16.64 27.96
CA GLN A 438 33.54 -17.08 29.16
C GLN A 438 33.86 -16.40 30.53
N VAL A 439 33.03 -16.21 31.55
CA VAL A 439 31.78 -16.81 32.10
C VAL A 439 31.15 -15.74 33.04
N GLY A 440 29.82 -15.77 33.27
CA GLY A 440 29.29 -15.58 34.64
C GLY A 440 28.46 -14.32 34.98
N SER A 441 27.16 -14.55 35.16
CA SER A 441 26.37 -14.12 36.34
C SER A 441 26.00 -12.63 36.49
N GLY A 442 24.69 -12.34 36.52
CA GLY A 442 24.18 -11.16 37.24
C GLY A 442 22.88 -10.57 36.70
N LEU A 443 21.78 -10.85 37.41
CA LEU A 443 20.46 -10.31 37.22
C LEU A 443 20.36 -8.77 37.36
N SER A 444 19.39 -8.22 36.62
CA SER A 444 18.57 -7.04 36.96
C SER A 444 19.23 -5.65 37.00
N ARG A 445 18.85 -4.81 36.04
CA ARG A 445 18.03 -3.60 36.26
C ARG A 445 17.81 -2.87 34.92
N LEU A 446 16.58 -2.91 34.43
CA LEU A 446 16.07 -1.82 33.60
C LEU A 446 16.00 -0.55 34.46
N PRO A 447 16.27 0.62 33.90
CA PRO A 447 15.49 1.78 34.24
C PRO A 447 14.65 2.23 33.05
N ALA A 448 13.41 2.51 33.42
CA ALA A 448 12.33 3.01 32.61
C ALA A 448 12.65 4.33 31.88
N SER A 449 11.88 4.55 30.81
CA SER A 449 11.25 5.82 30.46
C SER A 449 12.16 7.06 30.44
N ARG A 450 12.82 7.28 29.30
CA ARG A 450 13.24 8.62 28.87
C ARG A 450 12.21 9.19 27.90
N ARG A 451 11.01 9.51 28.40
CA ARG A 451 9.98 10.24 27.62
C ARG A 451 9.99 11.76 27.82
N HIS A 452 10.97 12.34 28.52
CA HIS A 452 11.00 13.79 28.79
C HIS A 452 12.44 14.38 28.85
N ASP A 453 13.29 14.13 27.85
CA ASP A 453 14.55 14.87 27.72
C ASP A 453 14.40 15.97 26.64
N GLN A 454 14.05 17.18 27.08
CA GLN A 454 13.90 18.38 26.25
C GLN A 454 15.24 19.03 25.88
N ARG A 455 16.23 18.24 25.46
CA ARG A 455 17.55 18.76 25.03
C ARG A 455 17.94 18.48 23.59
N TYR A 456 17.04 17.88 22.80
CA TYR A 456 17.25 17.65 21.36
C TYR A 456 16.03 18.02 20.51
N HIS A 457 15.36 19.13 20.83
CA HIS A 457 14.37 19.73 19.94
C HIS A 457 14.87 21.09 19.43
N SER A 458 15.80 21.02 18.48
CA SER A 458 16.05 22.06 17.48
C SER A 458 17.10 21.60 16.48
N ASN A 459 16.81 20.52 15.74
CA ASN A 459 17.31 20.47 14.36
C ASN A 459 16.20 21.13 13.52
N PRO A 460 16.41 22.34 12.97
CA PRO A 460 15.51 22.83 11.96
C PRO A 460 15.47 21.79 10.85
N ILE A 461 14.26 21.43 10.41
CA ILE A 461 14.07 20.71 9.16
C ILE A 461 14.72 21.60 8.10
N ILE A 462 15.90 21.22 7.63
CA ILE A 462 16.51 21.82 6.45
C ILE A 462 15.58 21.39 5.31
N PRO A 463 14.88 22.33 4.65
CA PRO A 463 14.14 21.99 3.45
C PRO A 463 15.16 21.44 2.47
N ILE A 464 15.00 20.17 2.07
CA ILE A 464 15.69 19.65 0.90
C ILE A 464 15.04 20.37 -0.27
N MET A 465 15.49 21.59 -0.55
CA MET A 465 15.30 22.23 -1.84
C MET A 465 16.10 21.37 -2.81
N THR A 466 15.42 20.48 -3.51
CA THR A 466 15.88 20.02 -4.81
C THR A 466 16.19 21.29 -5.63
N PRO A 467 17.43 21.50 -6.09
CA PRO A 467 17.71 22.68 -6.90
C PRO A 467 16.99 22.50 -8.22
N GLU A 468 15.85 23.19 -8.36
CA GLU A 468 15.28 23.45 -9.67
C GLU A 468 16.41 24.00 -10.56
N PRO A 469 16.49 23.53 -11.81
CA PRO A 469 17.50 24.02 -12.73
C PRO A 469 17.24 25.51 -12.97
N LEU A 470 17.99 26.37 -12.28
CA LEU A 470 18.04 27.79 -12.57
C LEU A 470 18.34 27.95 -14.05
N THR A 471 17.43 28.60 -14.74
CA THR A 471 17.56 28.88 -16.16
C THR A 471 18.74 29.84 -16.37
N MET A 472 19.37 29.81 -17.55
CA MET A 472 20.49 30.72 -17.89
C MET A 472 20.13 32.21 -17.68
N ASP A 473 18.85 32.56 -17.68
CA ASP A 473 18.36 33.91 -17.39
C ASP A 473 18.42 34.28 -15.90
N GLU A 474 18.24 33.33 -14.99
CA GLU A 474 18.33 33.60 -13.54
C GLU A 474 19.78 33.78 -13.09
N MET A 475 20.72 33.02 -13.67
CA MET A 475 22.15 33.26 -13.45
C MET A 475 22.59 34.64 -13.97
N ARG A 476 22.06 35.09 -15.11
CA ARG A 476 22.31 36.45 -15.63
C ARG A 476 21.74 37.54 -14.71
N LYS A 477 20.59 37.30 -14.07
CA LYS A 477 20.02 38.23 -13.07
C LYS A 477 20.89 38.34 -11.81
N THR A 478 21.48 37.24 -11.32
CA THR A 478 22.39 37.29 -10.15
C THR A 478 23.73 37.99 -10.41
N LEU A 479 24.14 38.08 -11.68
CA LEU A 479 25.33 38.80 -12.14
C LEU A 479 25.03 40.27 -12.53
N ALA A 480 23.76 40.68 -12.54
CA ALA A 480 23.37 42.03 -12.88
C ALA A 480 23.61 42.98 -11.70
N ILE A 481 24.46 44.00 -11.91
CA ILE A 481 24.71 45.05 -10.92
C ILE A 481 23.38 45.75 -10.60
N PRO A 482 22.94 45.81 -9.32
CA PRO A 482 21.68 46.43 -8.94
C PRO A 482 21.53 47.86 -9.45
N VAL A 483 20.32 48.26 -9.85
CA VAL A 483 20.03 49.62 -10.37
C VAL A 483 20.48 50.71 -9.39
N SER A 484 20.35 50.47 -8.08
CA SER A 484 20.83 51.37 -7.02
C SER A 484 22.34 51.61 -7.05
N GLU A 485 23.13 50.62 -7.46
CA GLU A 485 24.58 50.75 -7.64
C GLU A 485 24.91 51.44 -8.97
N ARG A 486 24.14 51.16 -10.05
CA ARG A 486 24.28 51.87 -11.33
C ARG A 486 23.99 53.37 -11.19
N ARG A 487 23.05 53.76 -10.33
CA ARG A 487 22.72 55.17 -10.03
C ARG A 487 23.90 55.94 -9.43
N LYS A 488 24.68 55.32 -8.55
CA LYS A 488 25.86 55.94 -7.90
C LYS A 488 26.96 56.31 -8.90
N PHE A 489 27.06 55.59 -10.03
CA PHE A 489 28.01 55.92 -11.09
C PHE A 489 27.66 57.23 -11.80
N PHE A 490 26.37 57.58 -11.90
CA PHE A 490 25.93 58.79 -12.59
C PHE A 490 25.81 60.01 -11.68
N GLU A 491 25.71 59.83 -10.35
CA GLU A 491 25.75 60.96 -9.40
C GLU A 491 27.10 61.68 -9.36
N HIS A 492 28.20 61.06 -9.81
CA HIS A 492 29.51 61.71 -9.89
C HIS A 492 29.68 62.66 -11.10
N PHE A 493 28.71 62.68 -12.02
CA PHE A 493 28.74 63.50 -13.24
C PHE A 493 27.71 64.65 -13.25
N MET A 494 26.92 64.81 -12.18
CA MET A 494 26.21 66.06 -11.88
C MET A 494 27.08 66.97 -11.04
#